data_AF-A0A3D5QA41-F1
#
_entry.id   AF-A0A3D5QA41-F1
#
_cell.length_a   1.000
_cell.length_b   1.000
_cell.length_c   1.000
_cell.angle_alpha   90.00
_cell.angle_beta   90.00
_cell.angle_gamma   90.00
#
_symmetry.space_group_name_H-M   'P 1'
#
loop_
_entity.id
_entity.type
_entity.pdbx_description
1 polymer ?
#
loop_
_entity_poly.entity_id
_entity_poly.type
_entity_poly.pdbx_seq_one_letter_code
_entity_poly.pdbx_strand_id
1 'polypeptide(L)'
;MVIGRGLAAVHHHRDCQSYLYYLLSTAFSNEDIIGNGAIFSSAGKDELLGFKVLSPPDELVYVFEKRVKPIDDQIAGLIRQNKVLEKTKNQLLPRLISGKLSVENLDIQFPPPMQSDRSDNADEAAA
;
A
#
# COMPACT_ATOMS: atom_id res chain seq x y z
N MET A 1 -2.39 -12.11 -6.39
CA MET A 1 -3.76 -12.53 -6.02
C MET A 1 -4.75 -11.58 -6.68
N VAL A 2 -5.42 -11.99 -7.76
CA VAL A 2 -6.47 -11.20 -8.42
C VAL A 2 -7.80 -11.60 -7.79
N ILE A 3 -8.14 -10.98 -6.67
CA ILE A 3 -9.48 -11.06 -6.10
C ILE A 3 -10.42 -10.41 -7.12
N GLY A 4 -11.28 -11.20 -7.78
CA GLY A 4 -12.23 -10.69 -8.78
C GLY A 4 -13.18 -9.63 -8.19
N ARG A 5 -13.77 -8.78 -9.05
CA ARG A 5 -14.68 -7.69 -8.65
C ARG A 5 -15.85 -8.14 -7.75
N GLY A 6 -16.30 -9.39 -7.88
CA GLY A 6 -17.34 -9.97 -7.03
C GLY A 6 -16.87 -10.31 -5.61
N LEU A 7 -15.60 -10.66 -5.43
CA LEU A 7 -15.02 -11.00 -4.13
C LEU A 7 -14.65 -9.73 -3.33
N ALA A 8 -14.30 -8.64 -4.02
CA ALA A 8 -14.14 -7.32 -3.41
C ALA A 8 -15.43 -6.74 -2.78
N ALA A 9 -16.60 -7.26 -3.17
CA ALA A 9 -17.89 -6.86 -2.60
C ALA A 9 -18.33 -7.73 -1.40
N VAL A 10 -17.57 -8.78 -1.06
CA VAL A 10 -17.89 -9.62 0.10
C VAL A 10 -17.53 -8.86 1.37
N HIS A 11 -18.55 -8.64 2.19
CA HIS A 11 -18.43 -7.93 3.45
C HIS A 11 -18.82 -8.86 4.60
N HIS A 12 -18.05 -8.82 5.68
CA HIS A 12 -18.39 -9.57 6.87
C HIS A 12 -19.65 -8.97 7.50
N HIS A 13 -20.69 -9.78 7.74
CA HIS A 13 -21.97 -9.32 8.29
C HIS A 13 -21.89 -8.59 9.65
N ARG A 14 -20.74 -8.63 10.33
CA ARG A 14 -20.47 -7.95 11.60
C ARG A 14 -19.25 -7.02 11.58
N ASP A 15 -18.85 -6.58 10.39
CA ASP A 15 -17.72 -5.65 10.18
C ASP A 15 -16.34 -6.17 10.66
N CYS A 16 -16.16 -7.50 10.66
CA CYS A 16 -14.86 -8.14 10.90
C CYS A 16 -14.14 -8.37 9.56
N GLN A 17 -13.77 -7.28 8.90
CA GLN A 17 -13.27 -7.32 7.53
C GLN A 17 -11.86 -7.89 7.44
N SER A 18 -10.99 -7.61 8.42
CA SER A 18 -9.64 -8.19 8.46
C SER A 18 -9.72 -9.70 8.57
N TYR A 19 -10.53 -10.22 9.50
CA TYR A 19 -10.76 -11.67 9.61
C TYR A 19 -11.23 -12.29 8.30
N LEU A 20 -12.25 -11.71 7.66
CA LEU A 20 -12.77 -12.19 6.39
C LEU A 20 -11.69 -12.21 5.30
N TYR A 21 -10.91 -11.14 5.18
CA TYR A 21 -9.83 -11.05 4.21
C TYR A 21 -8.83 -12.19 4.38
N TYR A 22 -8.36 -12.44 5.61
CA TYR A 22 -7.39 -13.50 5.87
C TYR A 22 -8.01 -14.90 5.76
N LEU A 23 -9.29 -15.08 6.11
CA LEU A 23 -10.02 -16.32 5.89
C LEU A 23 -10.08 -16.66 4.39
N LEU A 24 -10.45 -15.68 3.55
CA LEU A 24 -10.49 -15.86 2.10
C LEU A 24 -9.08 -16.03 1.53
N SER A 25 -8.10 -15.25 1.99
CA SER A 25 -6.71 -15.37 1.54
C SER A 25 -6.16 -16.76 1.83
N THR A 26 -6.43 -17.33 3.01
CA THR A 26 -5.97 -18.68 3.38
C THR A 26 -6.73 -19.76 2.64
N ALA A 27 -8.05 -19.64 2.51
CA ALA A 27 -8.91 -20.50 1.71
C ALA A 27 -8.40 -20.66 0.27
N PHE A 28 -8.21 -19.53 -0.43
CA PHE A 28 -7.75 -19.50 -1.82
C PHE A 28 -6.25 -19.70 -2.00
N SER A 29 -5.46 -19.73 -0.92
CA SER A 29 -4.03 -20.08 -0.99
C SER A 29 -3.80 -21.58 -0.86
N ASN A 30 -4.68 -22.30 -0.16
CA ASN A 30 -4.59 -23.77 -0.02
C ASN A 30 -5.18 -24.50 -1.23
N GLU A 31 -6.15 -23.87 -1.89
CA GLU A 31 -6.56 -24.28 -3.24
C GLU A 31 -5.58 -23.69 -4.23
N ASP A 32 -4.46 -24.40 -4.44
CA ASP A 32 -3.72 -24.30 -5.70
C ASP A 32 -4.75 -24.50 -6.83
N ILE A 33 -5.24 -23.39 -7.41
CA ILE A 33 -5.93 -23.37 -8.69
C ILE A 33 -4.86 -23.66 -9.75
N ILE A 34 -4.30 -24.87 -9.69
CA ILE A 34 -3.53 -25.47 -10.76
C ILE A 34 -4.54 -25.90 -11.82
N GLY A 35 -4.52 -25.14 -12.91
CA GLY A 35 -4.57 -25.75 -14.22
C GLY A 35 -5.95 -25.83 -14.85
N ASN A 36 -6.34 -24.76 -15.54
CA ASN A 36 -6.89 -24.94 -16.89
C ASN A 36 -6.45 -23.85 -17.89
N GLY A 37 -5.18 -23.43 -17.82
CA GLY A 37 -4.55 -22.69 -18.92
C GLY A 37 -5.17 -21.34 -19.32
N ALA A 38 -6.02 -20.74 -18.48
CA ALA A 38 -6.62 -19.43 -18.73
C ALA A 38 -5.98 -18.39 -17.79
N ILE A 39 -5.47 -17.31 -18.38
CA ILE A 39 -4.70 -16.22 -17.77
C ILE A 39 -5.53 -15.40 -16.73
N PHE A 40 -6.75 -15.82 -16.42
CA PHE A 40 -7.63 -15.24 -15.41
C PHE A 40 -8.47 -16.32 -14.71
N SER A 41 -7.96 -16.91 -13.63
CA SER A 41 -8.77 -17.70 -12.69
C SER A 41 -9.49 -16.76 -11.72
N SER A 42 -10.58 -16.14 -12.18
CA SER A 42 -11.49 -15.46 -11.25
C SER A 42 -12.35 -16.52 -10.57
N ALA A 43 -12.23 -16.66 -9.24
CA ALA A 43 -13.17 -17.47 -8.46
C ALA A 43 -14.61 -17.01 -8.74
N GLY A 44 -15.46 -17.93 -9.19
CA GLY A 44 -16.86 -17.66 -9.52
C GLY A 44 -17.73 -17.49 -8.26
N LYS A 45 -18.91 -16.88 -8.41
CA LYS A 45 -19.88 -16.74 -7.31
C LYS A 45 -20.28 -18.10 -6.71
N ASP A 46 -20.40 -19.13 -7.54
CA ASP A 46 -20.83 -20.46 -7.11
C ASP A 46 -19.72 -21.20 -6.36
N GLU A 47 -18.45 -21.01 -6.75
CA GLU A 47 -17.29 -21.54 -6.02
C GLU A 47 -17.19 -20.89 -4.63
N LEU A 48 -17.41 -19.57 -4.55
CA LEU A 48 -17.44 -18.84 -3.29
C LEU A 48 -18.57 -19.29 -2.35
N LEU A 49 -19.77 -19.50 -2.88
CA LEU A 49 -20.92 -19.96 -2.09
C LEU A 49 -20.80 -21.43 -1.66
N GLY A 50 -20.10 -22.25 -2.44
CA GLY A 50 -19.83 -23.66 -2.14
C GLY A 50 -18.68 -23.87 -1.16
N PHE A 51 -17.88 -22.83 -0.88
CA PHE A 51 -16.69 -22.94 -0.06
C PHE A 51 -17.03 -23.20 1.41
N LYS A 52 -16.56 -24.34 1.93
CA LYS A 52 -16.81 -24.75 3.32
C LYS A 52 -15.70 -24.22 4.22
N VAL A 53 -16.02 -23.20 5.01
CA VAL A 53 -15.16 -22.70 6.10
C VAL A 53 -15.58 -23.29 7.44
N LEU A 54 -14.59 -23.54 8.30
CA LEU A 54 -14.84 -23.74 9.72
C LEU A 54 -15.33 -22.41 10.30
N SER A 55 -16.47 -22.42 10.99
CA SER A 55 -17.00 -21.25 11.67
C SER A 55 -16.51 -21.26 13.12
N PRO A 56 -15.54 -20.41 13.50
CA PRO A 56 -15.09 -20.30 14.88
C PRO A 56 -16.14 -19.57 15.73
N PRO A 57 -16.05 -19.66 17.07
CA PRO A 57 -16.85 -18.84 17.97
C PRO A 57 -16.63 -17.34 17.70
N ASP A 58 -17.71 -16.56 17.81
CA ASP A 58 -17.69 -15.12 17.51
C ASP A 58 -16.65 -14.36 18.34
N GLU A 59 -16.45 -14.75 19.61
CA GLU A 59 -15.44 -14.15 20.49
C GLU A 59 -14.04 -14.22 19.89
N LEU A 60 -13.68 -15.36 19.28
CA LEU A 60 -12.37 -15.53 18.65
C LEU A 60 -12.21 -14.63 17.43
N VAL A 61 -13.27 -14.48 16.63
CA VAL A 61 -13.31 -13.57 15.48
C VAL A 61 -13.06 -12.13 15.93
N TYR A 62 -13.75 -11.68 16.99
CA TYR A 62 -13.58 -10.32 17.50
C TYR A 62 -12.18 -10.08 18.08
N VAL A 63 -11.60 -11.06 18.78
CA VAL A 63 -10.23 -10.95 19.31
C VAL A 63 -9.21 -10.85 18.18
N PHE A 64 -9.39 -11.64 17.11
CA PHE A 64 -8.56 -11.55 15.92
C PHE A 64 -8.68 -10.17 15.26
N GLU A 65 -9.91 -9.75 14.96
CA GLU A 65 -10.19 -8.46 14.31
C GLU A 65 -9.55 -7.30 15.07
N LYS A 66 -9.74 -7.25 16.39
CA LYS A 66 -9.18 -6.20 17.26
C LYS A 66 -7.66 -6.10 17.19
N ARG A 67 -6.96 -7.20 16.95
CA ARG A 67 -5.49 -7.24 16.87
C ARG A 67 -4.97 -6.92 15.48
N VAL A 68 -5.66 -7.41 14.44
CA VAL A 68 -5.17 -7.35 13.06
C VAL A 68 -5.61 -6.07 12.36
N LYS A 69 -6.83 -5.59 12.63
CA LYS A 69 -7.36 -4.37 12.02
C LYS A 69 -6.43 -3.15 12.14
N PRO A 70 -5.80 -2.86 13.31
CA PRO A 70 -4.87 -1.74 13.41
C PRO A 70 -3.63 -1.87 12.52
N ILE A 71 -3.23 -3.09 12.18
CA ILE A 71 -2.10 -3.36 11.28
C ILE A 71 -2.54 -3.11 9.84
N ASP A 72 -3.71 -3.63 9.45
CA ASP A 72 -4.28 -3.41 8.11
C ASP A 72 -4.53 -1.92 7.84
N ASP A 73 -5.03 -1.19 8.84
CA ASP A 73 -5.26 0.25 8.76
C ASP A 73 -3.93 1.01 8.53
N GLN A 74 -2.84 0.59 9.18
CA GLN A 74 -1.51 1.16 8.96
C GLN A 74 -0.99 0.86 7.55
N ILE A 75 -1.15 -0.38 7.07
CA ILE A 75 -0.76 -0.76 5.71
C ILE A 75 -1.52 0.09 4.69
N ALA A 76 -2.84 0.23 4.83
CA ALA A 76 -3.67 1.05 3.96
C ALA A 76 -3.25 2.53 4.00
N GLY A 77 -2.93 3.05 5.19
CA GLY A 77 -2.40 4.40 5.38
C GLY A 77 -1.10 4.64 4.61
N LEU A 78 -0.12 3.73 4.76
CA LEU A 78 1.18 3.82 4.09
C LEU A 78 1.04 3.71 2.55
N ILE A 79 0.19 2.81 2.06
CA ILE A 79 -0.10 2.69 0.63
C ILE A 79 -0.66 4.00 0.08
N ARG A 80 -1.62 4.61 0.80
CA ARG A 80 -2.22 5.89 0.39
C ARG A 80 -1.18 7.02 0.39
N GLN A 81 -0.34 7.10 1.42
CA GLN A 81 0.72 8.11 1.50
C GLN A 81 1.71 7.96 0.34
N ASN A 82 2.19 6.75 0.07
CA ASN A 82 3.09 6.46 -1.05
C ASN A 82 2.48 6.89 -2.40
N LYS A 83 1.20 6.57 -2.64
CA LYS A 83 0.51 6.97 -3.87
C LYS A 83 0.41 8.50 -4.02
N VAL A 84 0.17 9.22 -2.92
CA VAL A 84 0.14 10.69 -2.93
C VAL A 84 1.54 11.25 -3.20
N LEU A 85 2.58 10.75 -2.51
CA LEU A 85 3.96 11.19 -2.70
C LEU A 85 4.43 10.95 -4.14
N GLU A 86 4.14 9.77 -4.69
CA GLU A 86 4.47 9.43 -6.06
C GLU A 86 3.78 10.36 -7.06
N LYS A 87 2.47 10.59 -6.87
CA LYS A 87 1.71 11.53 -7.71
C LYS A 87 2.29 12.94 -7.64
N THR A 88 2.56 13.44 -6.44
CA THR A 88 3.14 14.77 -6.22
C THR A 88 4.50 14.88 -6.89
N LYS A 89 5.38 13.90 -6.69
CA LYS A 89 6.68 13.82 -7.37
C LYS A 89 6.52 13.90 -8.89
N ASN A 90 5.65 13.07 -9.46
CA ASN A 90 5.43 13.02 -10.91
C ASN A 90 4.85 14.32 -11.48
N GLN A 91 4.11 15.09 -10.67
CA GLN A 91 3.59 16.40 -11.06
C GLN A 91 4.65 17.51 -10.98
N LEU A 92 5.51 17.47 -9.97
CA LEU A 92 6.54 18.49 -9.74
C LEU A 92 7.75 18.30 -10.66
N LEU A 93 8.19 17.06 -10.88
CA LEU A 93 9.44 16.76 -11.57
C LEU A 93 9.53 17.38 -12.99
N PRO A 94 8.51 17.28 -13.87
CA PRO A 94 8.57 17.92 -15.19
C PRO A 94 8.63 19.45 -15.13
N ARG A 95 8.00 20.06 -14.12
CA ARG A 95 7.97 21.53 -13.93
C ARG A 95 9.30 22.05 -13.40
N LEU A 96 9.94 21.29 -12.51
CA LEU A 96 11.29 21.56 -12.01
C LEU A 96 12.32 21.45 -13.13
N ILE A 97 12.30 20.33 -13.90
CA ILE A 97 13.24 20.12 -15.01
C ILE A 97 13.07 21.18 -16.11
N SER A 98 11.84 21.60 -16.40
CA SER A 98 11.59 22.64 -17.40
C SER A 98 11.85 24.07 -16.92
N GLY A 99 12.26 24.27 -15.67
CA GLY A 99 12.46 25.60 -15.09
C GLY A 99 11.17 26.41 -14.88
N LYS A 100 9.99 25.80 -15.08
CA LYS A 100 8.68 26.44 -14.87
C LYS A 100 8.31 26.59 -13.39
N LEU A 101 9.15 26.07 -12.49
CA LEU A 101 9.03 26.18 -11.05
C LEU A 101 10.40 26.52 -10.48
N SER A 102 10.57 27.73 -9.95
CA SER A 102 11.81 28.18 -9.32
C SER A 102 11.95 27.60 -7.91
N VAL A 103 13.20 27.29 -7.52
CA VAL A 103 13.58 26.75 -6.21
C VAL A 103 14.58 27.64 -5.47
N GLU A 104 14.90 28.82 -6.02
CA GLU A 104 15.99 29.69 -5.55
C GLU A 104 15.75 30.29 -4.15
N ASN A 105 14.48 30.55 -3.80
CA ASN A 105 14.09 31.22 -2.55
C ASN A 105 13.33 30.28 -1.60
N LEU A 106 13.63 28.98 -1.65
CA LEU A 106 13.02 28.01 -0.74
C LEU A 106 13.75 28.03 0.61
N ASP A 107 13.00 28.25 1.69
CA ASP A 107 13.48 28.09 3.06
C ASP A 107 13.46 26.61 3.45
N ILE A 108 14.42 25.85 2.90
CA ILE A 108 14.59 24.42 3.16
C ILE A 108 16.02 24.09 3.56
N GLN A 109 16.15 23.12 4.47
CA GLN A 109 17.44 22.50 4.79
C GLN A 109 17.77 21.44 3.73
N PHE A 110 18.93 21.57 3.10
CA PHE A 110 19.41 20.55 2.17
C PHE A 110 19.82 19.27 2.92
N PRO A 111 19.55 18.09 2.35
CA PRO A 111 20.02 16.83 2.92
C PRO A 111 21.56 16.81 2.95
N PRO A 112 22.19 16.06 3.88
CA PRO A 112 23.64 16.08 4.09
C PRO A 112 24.52 16.01 2.82
N PRO A 113 24.25 15.14 1.81
CA PRO A 113 25.08 15.08 0.60
C PRO A 113 24.91 16.27 -0.36
N MET A 114 23.92 17.15 -0.15
CA MET A 114 23.67 18.35 -0.96
C MET A 114 24.01 19.66 -0.24
N GLN A 115 24.55 19.57 0.98
CA GLN A 115 25.08 20.74 1.66
C GLN A 115 26.39 21.11 0.96
N SER A 116 26.51 22.36 0.52
CA SER A 116 27.78 22.85 0.00
C SER A 116 28.74 23.00 1.17
N ASP A 117 29.91 22.35 1.07
CA ASP A 117 31.05 22.67 1.91
C ASP A 117 31.41 24.13 1.63
N ARG A 118 30.93 25.05 2.47
CA ARG A 118 31.44 26.43 2.48
C ARG A 118 32.86 26.40 3.05
N SER A 119 33.82 26.04 2.22
CA SER A 119 35.24 26.26 2.45
C SER A 119 35.94 26.70 1.17
N ASP A 120 35.40 27.71 0.48
CA ASP A 120 36.15 28.42 -0.55
C ASP A 120 36.50 29.83 -0.04
N ASN A 121 37.79 30.00 0.19
CA ASN A 121 38.58 31.23 0.12
C ASN A 121 38.38 32.29 1.21
N ALA A 122 39.06 32.11 2.34
CA ALA A 122 39.47 33.20 3.24
C ALA A 122 40.99 33.52 3.19
N ASP A 123 41.77 32.87 2.31
CA ASP A 123 43.24 32.98 2.29
C ASP A 123 43.82 33.68 1.03
N GLU A 124 43.03 34.49 0.31
CA GLU A 124 43.53 35.33 -0.80
C GLU A 124 43.35 36.83 -0.52
N ALA A 125 43.76 37.26 0.68
CA ALA A 125 43.84 38.69 1.06
C ALA A 125 45.10 39.02 1.90
N ALA A 126 46.15 38.20 1.82
CA ALA A 126 47.42 38.46 2.49
C ALA A 126 48.62 37.91 1.68
N ALA A 127 48.88 38.47 0.50
CA ALA A 127 50.17 38.39 -0.19
C ALA A 127 50.40 39.65 -1.05
#